data_AF-A0A1F6TP67-F1
#
_entry.id   AF-A0A1F6TP67-F1
#
_cell.length_a   1.000
_cell.length_b   1.000
_cell.length_c   1.000
_cell.angle_alpha   90.00
_cell.angle_beta   90.00
_cell.angle_gamma   90.00
#
_symmetry.space_group_name_H-M   'P 1'
#
loop_
_entity.id
_entity.type
_entity.pdbx_description
1 polymer ?
#
loop_
_entity_poly.entity_id
_entity_poly.type
_entity_poly.pdbx_seq_one_letter_code
_entity_poly.pdbx_strand_id
1 'polypeptide(L)'
;MKDSECIGFLRWALPRLGLCWEGYRKVRRQICKRVGRRMQELGLPGTLNYRAYLERVPAEWRVLDRLCPITISSFYRDKAVFDFIAATVLPALARDAAARGAHELRAASLGCASGEEPYTLMLAWRFAVAPQFPQMTLHTVATDVLEEILLRARGACYSAGSLKHLPRAWREAAFEREDGGYCLRAAYRRDVEFLRQDIREEMPPGVFDLILCRNLAFTYFDEQGQSNALRRLLERLRPGGALVLGRRESLPAGDWALAPWPGAEKLDIYRRGKRGRESFQSPSSSFLGRPRGRRVDSRERRLATRACHGSPPYGRPRWTLPRRASSSCAVSGRLT
;
A
#
# COMPACT_ATOMS: atom_id res chain seq x y z
N MET A 1 -0.45 -7.73 -29.90
CA MET A 1 -0.47 -6.25 -29.95
C MET A 1 0.92 -5.77 -30.32
N LYS A 2 1.06 -4.96 -31.36
CA LYS A 2 2.35 -4.35 -31.74
C LYS A 2 2.71 -3.21 -30.75
N ASP A 3 4.00 -2.93 -30.56
CA ASP A 3 4.44 -1.89 -29.60
C ASP A 3 3.92 -0.49 -29.97
N SER A 4 3.86 -0.17 -31.27
CA SER A 4 3.31 1.10 -31.78
C SER A 4 1.82 1.28 -31.46
N GLU A 5 1.01 0.24 -31.66
CA GLU A 5 -0.41 0.21 -31.30
C GLU A 5 -0.60 0.42 -29.80
N CYS A 6 0.26 -0.21 -28.98
CA CYS A 6 0.21 -0.04 -27.54
C CYS A 6 0.54 1.39 -27.11
N ILE A 7 1.62 1.97 -27.66
CA ILE A 7 2.01 3.36 -27.38
C ILE A 7 0.86 4.31 -27.71
N GLY A 8 0.26 4.15 -28.90
CA GLY A 8 -0.89 4.94 -29.32
C GLY A 8 -2.08 4.75 -28.37
N PHE A 9 -2.39 3.52 -27.98
CA PHE A 9 -3.46 3.22 -27.03
C PHE A 9 -3.24 3.88 -25.66
N LEU A 10 -2.06 3.70 -25.06
CA LEU A 10 -1.76 4.23 -23.73
C LEU A 10 -1.72 5.77 -23.72
N ARG A 11 -1.17 6.41 -24.74
CA ARG A 11 -1.22 7.88 -24.88
C ARG A 11 -2.64 8.45 -24.92
N TRP A 12 -3.58 7.69 -25.47
CA TRP A 12 -4.99 8.07 -25.50
C TRP A 12 -5.72 7.75 -24.18
N ALA A 13 -5.45 6.58 -23.58
CA ALA A 13 -6.20 6.11 -22.41
C ALA A 13 -5.74 6.73 -21.09
N LEU A 14 -4.43 6.86 -20.87
CA LEU A 14 -3.88 7.26 -19.56
C LEU A 14 -4.38 8.63 -19.07
N PRO A 15 -4.47 9.69 -19.91
CA PRO A 15 -4.98 10.98 -19.44
C PRO A 15 -6.42 10.92 -18.93
N ARG A 16 -7.26 10.02 -19.46
CA ARG A 16 -8.65 9.82 -19.00
C ARG A 16 -8.72 9.11 -17.64
N LEU A 17 -7.62 8.53 -17.18
CA LEU A 17 -7.46 7.89 -15.87
C LEU A 17 -6.72 8.79 -14.86
N GLY A 18 -6.38 10.03 -15.23
CA GLY A 18 -5.53 10.91 -14.43
C GLY A 18 -4.06 10.47 -14.38
N LEU A 19 -3.59 9.76 -15.40
CA LEU A 19 -2.24 9.20 -15.50
C LEU A 19 -1.45 9.84 -16.65
N CYS A 20 -0.13 9.96 -16.50
CA CYS A 20 0.75 10.54 -17.52
C CYS A 20 1.49 9.46 -18.34
N TRP A 21 1.71 9.70 -19.63
CA TRP A 21 2.45 8.76 -20.50
C TRP A 21 3.92 8.61 -20.08
N GLU A 22 4.51 9.67 -19.56
CA GLU A 22 5.92 9.81 -19.20
C GLU A 22 6.35 8.73 -18.21
N GLY A 23 5.54 8.47 -17.18
CA GLY A 23 5.76 7.42 -16.19
C GLY A 23 5.72 6.01 -16.78
N TYR A 24 4.88 5.80 -17.80
CA TYR A 24 4.68 4.49 -18.40
C TYR A 24 5.68 4.17 -19.52
N ARG A 25 6.40 5.15 -20.06
CA ARG A 25 7.29 4.98 -21.24
C ARG A 25 8.21 3.76 -21.13
N LYS A 26 8.83 3.54 -19.97
CA LYS A 26 9.79 2.43 -19.74
C LYS A 26 9.12 1.10 -19.37
N VAL A 27 7.94 1.15 -18.78
CA VAL A 27 7.22 -0.03 -18.25
C VAL A 27 6.05 -0.47 -19.12
N ARG A 28 5.77 0.27 -20.21
CA ARG A 28 4.62 0.09 -21.11
C ARG A 28 4.37 -1.37 -21.48
N ARG A 29 5.42 -2.15 -21.77
CA ARG A 29 5.31 -3.55 -22.20
C ARG A 29 4.54 -4.41 -21.19
N GLN A 30 4.67 -4.15 -19.89
CA GLN A 30 3.93 -4.86 -18.85
C GLN A 30 2.43 -4.56 -18.93
N ILE A 31 2.08 -3.28 -19.11
CA ILE A 31 0.70 -2.84 -19.26
C ILE A 31 0.11 -3.35 -20.58
N CYS A 32 0.85 -3.24 -21.68
CA CYS A 32 0.44 -3.77 -22.99
C CYS A 32 0.12 -5.27 -22.92
N LYS A 33 0.89 -6.05 -22.16
CA LYS A 33 0.65 -7.49 -21.98
C LYS A 33 -0.66 -7.75 -21.21
N ARG A 34 -0.94 -6.98 -20.16
CA ARG A 34 -2.18 -7.07 -19.38
C ARG A 34 -3.40 -6.64 -20.19
N VAL A 35 -3.31 -5.50 -20.89
CA VAL A 35 -4.36 -5.03 -21.80
C VAL A 35 -4.57 -6.02 -22.95
N GLY A 36 -3.49 -6.56 -23.51
CA GLY A 36 -3.52 -7.62 -24.53
C GLY A 36 -4.33 -8.84 -24.08
N ARG A 37 -4.08 -9.33 -22.87
CA ARG A 37 -4.84 -10.43 -22.27
C ARG A 37 -6.31 -10.04 -22.09
N ARG A 38 -6.59 -8.84 -21.57
CA ARG A 38 -7.97 -8.37 -21.38
C ARG A 38 -8.74 -8.29 -22.70
N MET A 39 -8.13 -7.82 -23.77
CA MET A 39 -8.75 -7.81 -25.10
C MET A 39 -9.04 -9.23 -25.60
N GLN A 40 -8.14 -10.20 -25.36
CA GLN A 40 -8.37 -11.60 -25.71
C GLN A 40 -9.56 -12.19 -24.93
N GLU A 41 -9.67 -11.91 -23.63
CA GLU A 41 -10.80 -12.31 -22.79
C GLU A 41 -12.13 -11.75 -23.29
N LEU A 42 -12.12 -10.53 -23.86
CA LEU A 42 -13.29 -9.87 -24.43
C LEU A 42 -13.55 -10.22 -25.91
N GLY A 43 -12.68 -11.02 -26.55
CA GLY A 43 -12.79 -11.36 -27.97
C GLY A 43 -12.57 -10.17 -28.91
N LEU A 44 -11.82 -9.14 -28.49
CA LEU A 44 -11.59 -7.92 -29.27
C LEU A 44 -10.28 -8.01 -30.07
N PRO A 45 -10.31 -7.87 -31.41
CA PRO A 45 -9.16 -8.15 -32.27
C PRO A 45 -8.08 -7.05 -32.28
N GLY A 46 -8.26 -5.94 -31.55
CA GLY A 46 -7.28 -4.86 -31.53
C GLY A 46 -7.64 -3.70 -30.61
N THR A 47 -6.69 -2.76 -30.48
CA THR A 47 -6.82 -1.60 -29.60
C THR A 47 -7.94 -0.66 -30.04
N LEU A 48 -8.21 -0.51 -31.34
CA LEU A 48 -9.33 0.31 -31.83
C LEU A 48 -10.68 -0.24 -31.36
N ASN A 49 -10.90 -1.56 -31.45
CA ASN A 49 -12.12 -2.19 -30.92
C ASN A 49 -12.22 -2.03 -29.40
N TYR A 50 -11.09 -2.11 -28.69
CA TYR A 50 -11.08 -1.89 -27.24
C TYR A 50 -11.37 -0.44 -26.86
N ARG A 51 -10.91 0.55 -27.64
CA ARG A 51 -11.32 1.97 -27.46
C ARG A 51 -12.82 2.16 -27.62
N ALA A 52 -13.39 1.64 -28.71
CA ALA A 52 -14.84 1.72 -28.94
C ALA A 52 -15.63 0.99 -27.83
N TYR A 53 -15.08 -0.12 -27.32
CA TYR A 53 -15.68 -0.84 -26.19
C TYR A 53 -15.65 -0.01 -24.89
N LEU A 54 -14.53 0.65 -24.57
CA LEU A 54 -14.40 1.54 -23.41
C LEU A 54 -15.37 2.73 -23.48
N GLU A 55 -15.62 3.26 -24.67
CA GLU A 55 -16.60 4.34 -24.87
C GLU A 55 -18.04 3.87 -24.68
N ARG A 56 -18.36 2.65 -25.11
CA ARG A 56 -19.70 2.06 -24.96
C ARG A 56 -19.97 1.51 -23.55
N VAL A 57 -18.94 1.06 -22.84
CA VAL A 57 -19.07 0.38 -21.54
C VAL A 57 -18.25 1.14 -20.48
N PRO A 58 -18.83 2.16 -19.83
CA PRO A 58 -18.12 2.99 -18.86
C PRO A 58 -17.46 2.22 -17.71
N ALA A 59 -18.05 1.09 -17.30
CA ALA A 59 -17.50 0.24 -16.25
C ALA A 59 -16.12 -0.37 -16.60
N GLU A 60 -15.81 -0.54 -17.89
CA GLU A 60 -14.54 -1.12 -18.33
C GLU A 60 -13.35 -0.19 -18.04
N TRP A 61 -13.57 1.12 -17.92
CA TRP A 61 -12.51 2.06 -17.50
C TRP A 61 -11.92 1.70 -16.13
N ARG A 62 -12.75 1.24 -15.19
CA ARG A 62 -12.28 0.77 -13.88
C ARG A 62 -11.44 -0.50 -13.98
N VAL A 63 -11.75 -1.36 -14.96
CA VAL A 63 -10.94 -2.56 -15.23
C VAL A 63 -9.60 -2.16 -15.80
N LEU A 64 -9.58 -1.28 -16.82
CA LEU A 64 -8.34 -0.77 -17.40
C LEU A 64 -7.45 -0.08 -16.37
N ASP A 65 -8.04 0.74 -15.50
CA ASP A 65 -7.33 1.43 -14.43
C ASP A 65 -6.61 0.45 -13.49
N ARG A 66 -7.26 -0.66 -13.11
CA ARG A 66 -6.64 -1.75 -12.32
C ARG A 66 -5.54 -2.52 -13.04
N LEU A 67 -5.42 -2.41 -14.37
CA LEU A 67 -4.31 -3.02 -15.12
C LEU A 67 -3.04 -2.16 -15.10
N CYS A 68 -3.18 -0.85 -14.83
CA CYS A 68 -2.11 0.15 -14.88
C CYS A 68 -1.12 0.17 -13.70
N PRO A 69 -1.39 -0.32 -12.48
CA PRO A 69 -0.41 -0.24 -11.39
C PRO A 69 0.87 -1.03 -11.68
N ILE A 70 2.02 -0.45 -11.32
CA ILE A 70 3.34 -1.08 -11.49
C ILE A 70 3.84 -1.58 -10.14
N THR A 71 3.86 -2.90 -9.96
CA THR A 71 4.09 -3.54 -8.66
C THR A 71 5.51 -4.07 -8.49
N ILE A 72 6.49 -3.54 -9.22
CA ILE A 72 7.89 -3.99 -9.12
C ILE A 72 8.56 -3.27 -7.96
N SER A 73 8.95 -4.02 -6.96
CA SER A 73 9.69 -3.55 -5.79
C SER A 73 10.79 -4.54 -5.39
N SER A 74 11.68 -4.08 -4.50
CA SER A 74 12.73 -4.89 -3.90
C SER A 74 13.11 -4.30 -2.55
N PHE A 75 13.60 -5.11 -1.62
CA PHE A 75 14.09 -4.60 -0.35
C PHE A 75 15.29 -3.69 -0.57
N TYR A 76 15.43 -2.67 0.28
CA TYR A 76 16.55 -1.74 0.23
C TYR A 76 16.73 -1.06 -1.14
N ARG A 77 15.62 -0.85 -1.88
CA ARG A 77 15.61 -0.13 -3.16
C ARG A 77 16.06 1.31 -2.96
N ASP A 78 17.02 1.74 -3.77
CA ASP A 78 17.79 2.98 -3.58
C ASP A 78 18.49 3.03 -2.22
N LYS A 79 19.43 2.10 -2.00
CA LYS A 79 20.19 1.93 -0.75
C LYS A 79 20.59 3.23 -0.06
N ALA A 80 21.13 4.21 -0.81
CA ALA A 80 21.55 5.50 -0.26
C ALA A 80 20.40 6.28 0.44
N VAL A 81 19.17 6.18 -0.06
CA VAL A 81 17.98 6.80 0.56
C VAL A 81 17.69 6.13 1.90
N PHE A 82 17.67 4.81 1.95
CA PHE A 82 17.39 4.09 3.21
C PHE A 82 18.52 4.19 4.23
N ASP A 83 19.77 4.20 3.78
CA ASP A 83 20.92 4.47 4.65
C ASP A 83 20.78 5.86 5.31
N PHE A 84 20.40 6.88 4.53
CA PHE A 84 20.17 8.23 5.05
C PHE A 84 18.95 8.30 5.97
N ILE A 85 17.86 7.59 5.63
CA ILE A 85 16.69 7.49 6.50
C ILE A 85 17.07 6.89 7.86
N ALA A 86 17.84 5.81 7.87
CA ALA A 86 18.27 5.12 9.09
C ALA A 86 19.26 5.95 9.92
N ALA A 87 20.23 6.59 9.27
CA ALA A 87 21.29 7.34 9.95
C ALA A 87 20.84 8.73 10.43
N THR A 88 19.94 9.38 9.70
CA THR A 88 19.64 10.81 9.89
C THR A 88 18.16 11.06 10.20
N VAL A 89 17.27 10.59 9.32
CA VAL A 89 15.84 10.99 9.37
C VAL A 89 15.14 10.37 10.58
N LEU A 90 15.17 9.04 10.70
CA LEU A 90 14.48 8.32 11.79
C LEU A 90 14.99 8.74 13.18
N PRO A 91 16.31 8.85 13.44
CA PRO A 91 16.78 9.36 14.73
C PRO A 91 16.31 10.80 15.03
N ALA A 92 16.25 11.67 14.04
CA ALA A 92 15.78 13.04 14.22
C ALA A 92 14.27 13.08 14.51
N LEU A 93 13.47 12.29 13.81
CA LEU A 93 12.04 12.16 14.07
C LEU A 93 11.79 11.56 15.47
N ALA A 94 12.56 10.54 15.87
CA ALA A 94 12.46 9.93 17.20
C ALA A 94 12.76 10.94 18.32
N ARG A 95 13.81 11.76 18.17
CA ARG A 95 14.11 12.85 19.13
C ARG A 95 13.00 13.87 19.21
N ASP A 96 12.47 14.31 18.07
CA ASP A 96 11.36 15.29 18.04
C ASP A 96 10.07 14.70 18.64
N ALA A 97 9.77 13.42 18.38
CA ALA A 97 8.65 12.73 19.01
C ALA A 97 8.82 12.61 20.53
N ALA A 98 10.01 12.20 21.01
CA ALA A 98 10.31 12.09 22.44
C ALA A 98 10.22 13.46 23.13
N ALA A 99 10.73 14.52 22.52
CA ALA A 99 10.62 15.89 23.05
C ALA A 99 9.17 16.38 23.16
N ARG A 100 8.25 15.80 22.39
CA ARG A 100 6.80 16.04 22.49
C ARG A 100 6.09 15.09 23.46
N GLY A 101 6.81 14.22 24.15
CA GLY A 101 6.24 13.21 25.05
C GLY A 101 5.56 12.03 24.33
N ALA A 102 5.87 11.80 23.05
CA ALA A 102 5.38 10.64 22.31
C ALA A 102 6.33 9.44 22.45
N HIS A 103 5.74 8.24 22.41
CA HIS A 103 6.44 6.95 22.50
C HIS A 103 6.29 6.10 21.22
N GLU A 104 5.67 6.67 20.19
CA GLU A 104 5.46 6.03 18.90
C GLU A 104 5.74 7.03 17.77
N LEU A 105 6.50 6.58 16.77
CA LEU A 105 6.58 7.20 15.45
C LEU A 105 5.58 6.54 14.53
N ARG A 106 4.87 7.36 13.74
CA ARG A 106 3.95 6.86 12.72
C ARG A 106 4.50 7.11 11.32
N ALA A 107 4.64 6.06 10.54
CA ALA A 107 5.05 6.13 9.14
C ALA A 107 3.93 5.67 8.19
N ALA A 108 3.91 6.21 6.97
CA ALA A 108 3.10 5.71 5.87
C ALA A 108 4.00 5.28 4.69
N SER A 109 3.70 4.14 4.07
CA SER A 109 4.29 3.71 2.78
C SER A 109 3.18 3.55 1.76
N LEU A 110 3.20 4.39 0.74
CA LEU A 110 2.13 4.49 -0.25
C LEU A 110 2.55 3.83 -1.57
N GLY A 111 1.71 2.94 -2.10
CA GLY A 111 2.07 2.09 -3.23
C GLY A 111 3.10 1.04 -2.83
N CYS A 112 2.86 0.36 -1.70
CA CYS A 112 3.83 -0.51 -1.06
C CYS A 112 4.15 -1.81 -1.83
N ALA A 113 3.43 -2.09 -2.92
CA ALA A 113 3.54 -3.32 -3.69
C ALA A 113 3.47 -4.56 -2.78
N SER A 114 4.44 -5.48 -2.87
CA SER A 114 4.46 -6.70 -2.05
C SER A 114 5.07 -6.47 -0.66
N GLY A 115 5.13 -5.22 -0.16
CA GLY A 115 5.54 -4.91 1.21
C GLY A 115 7.05 -4.75 1.42
N GLU A 116 7.87 -4.85 0.38
CA GLU A 116 9.33 -4.72 0.52
C GLU A 116 9.77 -3.37 1.11
N GLU A 117 9.07 -2.28 0.77
CA GLU A 117 9.36 -0.93 1.28
C GLU A 117 9.04 -0.75 2.77
N PRO A 118 7.81 -0.99 3.26
CA PRO A 118 7.51 -0.84 4.69
C PRO A 118 8.31 -1.81 5.55
N TYR A 119 8.57 -3.03 5.09
CA TYR A 119 9.46 -3.94 5.84
C TYR A 119 10.91 -3.50 5.82
N THR A 120 11.40 -2.91 4.73
CA THR A 120 12.74 -2.30 4.73
C THR A 120 12.83 -1.20 5.80
N LEU A 121 11.82 -0.34 5.89
CA LEU A 121 11.76 0.71 6.91
C LEU A 121 11.76 0.11 8.33
N MET A 122 10.97 -0.94 8.55
CA MET A 122 10.91 -1.64 9.84
C MET A 122 12.24 -2.26 10.24
N LEU A 123 12.93 -2.90 9.30
CA LEU A 123 14.26 -3.48 9.54
C LEU A 123 15.30 -2.38 9.85
N ALA A 124 15.26 -1.28 9.09
CA ALA A 124 16.11 -0.12 9.34
C ALA A 124 15.88 0.46 10.74
N TRP A 125 14.63 0.63 11.14
CA TRP A 125 14.29 1.03 12.50
C TRP A 125 14.84 0.05 13.53
N ARG A 126 14.51 -1.25 13.38
CA ARG A 126 14.81 -2.26 14.39
C ARG A 126 16.31 -2.46 14.62
N PHE A 127 17.11 -2.44 13.55
CA PHE A 127 18.54 -2.73 13.64
C PHE A 127 19.42 -1.50 13.79
N ALA A 128 19.02 -0.33 13.27
CA ALA A 128 19.87 0.86 13.30
C ALA A 128 19.43 1.92 14.32
N VAL A 129 18.14 2.02 14.63
CA VAL A 129 17.58 3.19 15.36
C VAL A 129 17.03 2.81 16.73
N ALA A 130 16.21 1.77 16.81
CA ALA A 130 15.56 1.34 18.05
C ALA A 130 16.52 1.14 19.25
N PRO A 131 17.77 0.62 19.09
CA PRO A 131 18.71 0.51 20.20
C PRO A 131 19.06 1.86 20.88
N GLN A 132 18.95 2.98 20.14
CA GLN A 132 19.21 4.33 20.65
C GLN A 132 17.97 4.95 21.31
N PHE A 133 16.79 4.41 21.05
CA PHE A 133 15.50 4.93 21.52
C PHE A 133 14.63 3.79 22.08
N PRO A 134 15.02 3.15 23.20
CA PRO A 134 14.38 1.92 23.68
C PRO A 134 12.91 2.08 24.07
N GLN A 135 12.46 3.31 24.35
CA GLN A 135 11.07 3.63 24.71
C GLN A 135 10.23 4.11 23.51
N MET A 136 10.81 4.12 22.30
CA MET A 136 10.13 4.55 21.08
C MET A 136 9.82 3.33 20.21
N THR A 137 8.61 3.29 19.68
CA THR A 137 8.18 2.31 18.69
C THR A 137 8.00 2.96 17.32
N LEU A 138 7.94 2.14 16.27
CA LEU A 138 7.59 2.60 14.92
C LEU A 138 6.38 1.80 14.44
N HIS A 139 5.28 2.48 14.16
CA HIS A 139 4.11 1.90 13.52
C HIS A 139 4.04 2.36 12.06
N THR A 140 3.91 1.43 11.12
CA THR A 140 3.86 1.74 9.69
C THR A 140 2.53 1.32 9.08
N VAL A 141 1.83 2.27 8.44
CA VAL A 141 0.67 1.97 7.60
C VAL A 141 1.10 1.91 6.14
N ALA A 142 0.90 0.78 5.50
CA ALA A 142 1.25 0.53 4.11
C ALA A 142 -0.01 0.39 3.26
N THR A 143 -0.04 1.04 2.10
CA THR A 143 -1.23 1.05 1.23
C THR A 143 -0.90 0.66 -0.20
N ASP A 144 -1.80 -0.07 -0.85
CA ASP A 144 -1.77 -0.34 -2.28
C ASP A 144 -3.21 -0.53 -2.80
N VAL A 145 -3.41 -0.41 -4.11
CA VAL A 145 -4.72 -0.54 -4.76
C VAL A 145 -5.08 -1.98 -5.10
N LEU A 146 -4.08 -2.87 -5.19
CA LEU A 146 -4.24 -4.26 -5.61
C LEU A 146 -4.28 -5.20 -4.40
N GLU A 147 -5.42 -5.87 -4.17
CA GLU A 147 -5.54 -6.80 -3.03
C GLU A 147 -4.59 -8.00 -3.17
N GLU A 148 -4.38 -8.48 -4.40
CA GLU A 148 -3.50 -9.61 -4.69
C GLU A 148 -2.03 -9.33 -4.32
N ILE A 149 -1.60 -8.06 -4.36
CA ILE A 149 -0.24 -7.67 -3.97
C ILE A 149 -0.14 -7.52 -2.45
N LEU A 150 -1.18 -6.98 -1.81
CA LEU A 150 -1.27 -6.88 -0.36
C LEU A 150 -1.33 -8.25 0.33
N LEU A 151 -2.00 -9.23 -0.28
CA LEU A 151 -1.98 -10.62 0.21
C LEU A 151 -0.54 -11.18 0.24
N ARG A 152 0.28 -10.89 -0.78
CA ARG A 152 1.70 -11.26 -0.78
C ARG A 152 2.48 -10.51 0.28
N ALA A 153 2.20 -9.22 0.47
CA ALA A 153 2.82 -8.40 1.50
C ALA A 153 2.54 -8.93 2.92
N ARG A 154 1.31 -9.34 3.20
CA ARG A 154 0.92 -9.97 4.48
C ARG A 154 1.54 -11.36 4.65
N GLY A 155 1.70 -12.11 3.57
CA GLY A 155 2.44 -13.39 3.57
C GLY A 155 3.92 -13.20 3.93
N ALA A 156 4.52 -12.10 3.48
CA ALA A 156 5.89 -11.68 3.79
C ALA A 156 6.97 -12.71 3.40
N CYS A 157 6.73 -13.48 2.34
CA CYS A 157 7.67 -14.45 1.77
C CYS A 157 8.17 -13.97 0.40
N TYR A 158 9.49 -14.01 0.20
CA TYR A 158 10.15 -13.36 -0.93
C TYR A 158 11.23 -14.24 -1.56
N SER A 159 11.52 -13.96 -2.83
CA SER A 159 12.65 -14.59 -3.52
C SER A 159 13.98 -14.07 -3.00
N ALA A 160 15.06 -14.85 -3.17
CA ALA A 160 16.42 -14.41 -2.89
C ALA A 160 16.78 -13.10 -3.64
N GLY A 161 16.29 -12.94 -4.87
CA GLY A 161 16.53 -11.77 -5.71
C GLY A 161 15.93 -10.48 -5.13
N SER A 162 14.78 -10.57 -4.44
CA SER A 162 14.15 -9.42 -3.76
C SER A 162 14.97 -8.92 -2.57
N LEU A 163 15.79 -9.78 -1.96
CA LEU A 163 16.59 -9.49 -0.76
C LEU A 163 18.04 -9.12 -1.06
N LYS A 164 18.45 -9.09 -2.34
CA LYS A 164 19.87 -8.98 -2.75
C LYS A 164 20.59 -7.73 -2.24
N HIS A 165 19.84 -6.67 -1.93
CA HIS A 165 20.39 -5.38 -1.48
C HIS A 165 20.35 -5.19 0.04
N LEU A 166 19.74 -6.12 0.79
CA LEU A 166 19.75 -6.05 2.25
C LEU A 166 21.14 -6.40 2.81
N PRO A 167 21.58 -5.75 3.89
CA PRO A 167 22.73 -6.20 4.65
C PRO A 167 22.57 -7.67 5.06
N ARG A 168 23.63 -8.46 4.88
CA ARG A 168 23.62 -9.90 5.16
C ARG A 168 23.16 -10.22 6.58
N ALA A 169 23.68 -9.48 7.57
CA ALA A 169 23.33 -9.63 8.97
C ALA A 169 21.82 -9.42 9.23
N TRP A 170 21.20 -8.42 8.58
CA TRP A 170 19.77 -8.16 8.73
C TRP A 170 18.95 -9.29 8.10
N ARG A 171 19.38 -9.78 6.93
CA ARG A 171 18.71 -10.88 6.25
C ARG A 171 18.73 -12.16 7.10
N GLU A 172 19.89 -12.53 7.64
CA GLU A 172 20.06 -13.73 8.47
C GLU A 172 19.28 -13.64 9.79
N ALA A 173 19.23 -12.45 10.39
CA ALA A 173 18.47 -12.21 11.62
C ALA A 173 16.95 -12.21 11.37
N ALA A 174 16.48 -11.52 10.32
CA ALA A 174 15.07 -11.23 10.14
C ALA A 174 14.29 -12.22 9.28
N PHE A 175 14.96 -13.03 8.47
CA PHE A 175 14.30 -13.98 7.57
C PHE A 175 14.63 -15.42 7.93
N GLU A 176 13.64 -16.28 7.74
CA GLU A 176 13.77 -17.73 7.78
C GLU A 176 13.70 -18.28 6.36
N ARG A 177 14.45 -19.35 6.10
CA ARG A 177 14.41 -20.02 4.80
C ARG A 177 13.27 -21.03 4.82
N GLU A 178 12.34 -20.89 3.88
CA GLU A 178 11.25 -21.83 3.64
C GLU A 178 11.30 -22.30 2.18
N ASP A 179 10.68 -23.44 1.85
CA ASP A 179 10.80 -24.07 0.53
C ASP A 179 10.51 -23.10 -0.63
N GLY A 180 11.59 -22.72 -1.33
CA GLY A 180 11.55 -21.81 -2.49
C GLY A 180 11.75 -20.32 -2.19
N GLY A 181 11.95 -19.90 -0.94
CA GLY A 181 12.10 -18.48 -0.61
C GLY A 181 12.59 -18.15 0.80
N TYR A 182 12.35 -16.90 1.20
CA TYR A 182 12.70 -16.32 2.49
C TYR A 182 11.49 -15.64 3.07
N CYS A 183 11.05 -16.07 4.25
CA CYS A 183 9.89 -15.52 4.94
C CYS A 183 10.36 -14.63 6.09
N LEU A 184 9.78 -13.43 6.16
CA LEU A 184 10.09 -12.46 7.21
C LEU A 184 9.49 -12.95 8.54
N ARG A 185 10.33 -13.06 9.57
CA ARG A 185 9.90 -13.50 10.90
C ARG A 185 8.82 -12.59 11.45
N ALA A 186 7.88 -13.16 12.20
CA ALA A 186 6.72 -12.45 12.74
C ALA A 186 7.09 -11.18 13.53
N ALA A 187 8.22 -11.19 14.25
CA ALA A 187 8.68 -10.06 15.06
C ALA A 187 8.96 -8.78 14.25
N TYR A 188 9.19 -8.87 12.93
CA TYR A 188 9.50 -7.72 12.06
C TYR A 188 8.32 -7.29 11.19
N ARG A 189 7.17 -7.95 11.30
CA ARG A 189 5.97 -7.60 10.51
C ARG A 189 4.78 -7.12 11.33
N ARG A 190 4.81 -7.29 12.66
CA ARG A 190 3.68 -6.95 13.55
C ARG A 190 3.29 -5.48 13.52
N ASP A 191 4.27 -4.59 13.39
CA ASP A 191 4.06 -3.14 13.41
C ASP A 191 3.88 -2.55 12.01
N VAL A 192 3.50 -3.39 11.04
CA VAL A 192 3.15 -2.99 9.67
C VAL A 192 1.71 -3.38 9.38
N GLU A 193 0.85 -2.38 9.24
CA GLU A 193 -0.55 -2.53 8.84
C GLU A 193 -0.70 -2.36 7.33
N PHE A 194 -1.47 -3.23 6.66
CA PHE A 194 -1.72 -3.15 5.22
C PHE A 194 -3.18 -2.84 4.91
N LEU A 195 -3.43 -1.71 4.24
CA LEU A 195 -4.75 -1.25 3.83
C LEU A 195 -4.87 -1.21 2.29
N ARG A 196 -6.04 -1.61 1.78
CA ARG A 196 -6.34 -1.50 0.35
C ARG A 196 -6.96 -0.14 0.06
N GLN A 197 -6.16 0.79 -0.47
CA GLN A 197 -6.56 2.18 -0.68
C GLN A 197 -5.94 2.75 -1.96
N ASP A 198 -6.67 3.63 -2.61
CA ASP A 198 -6.16 4.46 -3.70
C ASP A 198 -5.89 5.88 -3.20
N ILE A 199 -4.63 6.30 -3.22
CA ILE A 199 -4.22 7.63 -2.75
C ILE A 199 -4.79 8.78 -3.58
N ARG A 200 -5.32 8.52 -4.78
CA ARG A 200 -6.09 9.49 -5.57
C ARG A 200 -7.40 9.86 -4.88
N GLU A 201 -7.98 8.91 -4.14
CA GLU A 201 -9.30 9.00 -3.50
C GLU A 201 -9.15 9.30 -2.00
N GLU A 202 -8.32 8.53 -1.31
CA GLU A 202 -8.21 8.54 0.15
C GLU A 202 -6.79 8.27 0.66
N MET A 203 -6.45 8.89 1.79
CA MET A 203 -5.19 8.65 2.51
C MET A 203 -5.43 7.75 3.72
N PRO A 204 -4.43 6.95 4.14
CA PRO A 204 -4.52 6.18 5.38
C PRO A 204 -4.80 7.10 6.58
N PRO A 205 -5.61 6.63 7.56
CA PRO A 205 -6.06 7.46 8.66
C PRO A 205 -4.91 7.83 9.61
N GLY A 206 -4.95 9.07 10.09
CA GLY A 206 -4.01 9.58 11.08
C GLY A 206 -3.14 10.72 10.57
N VAL A 207 -2.07 10.99 11.33
CA VAL A 207 -1.02 11.95 11.01
C VAL A 207 0.32 11.24 11.21
N PHE A 208 1.25 11.42 10.28
CA PHE A 208 2.49 10.66 10.18
C PHE A 208 3.71 11.55 10.39
N ASP A 209 4.73 11.03 11.06
CA ASP A 209 6.05 11.65 11.18
C ASP A 209 6.89 11.43 9.91
N LEU A 210 6.62 10.35 9.17
CA LEU A 210 7.29 9.99 7.91
C LEU A 210 6.27 9.49 6.88
N ILE A 211 6.33 9.99 5.65
CA ILE A 211 5.58 9.43 4.51
C ILE A 211 6.56 9.06 3.40
N LEU A 212 6.54 7.80 2.98
CA LEU A 212 7.18 7.29 1.78
C LEU A 212 6.14 7.25 0.65
N CYS A 213 6.34 8.06 -0.39
CA CYS A 213 5.52 8.08 -1.59
C CYS A 213 6.44 7.95 -2.81
N ARG A 214 7.11 6.80 -2.91
CA ARG A 214 8.22 6.59 -3.83
C ARG A 214 7.78 5.79 -5.04
N ASN A 215 8.17 6.25 -6.23
CA ASN A 215 7.88 5.58 -7.50
C ASN A 215 6.37 5.31 -7.71
N LEU A 216 5.52 6.27 -7.34
CA LEU A 216 4.07 6.18 -7.39
C LEU A 216 3.45 7.45 -7.99
N ALA A 217 2.99 8.39 -7.16
CA ALA A 217 2.19 9.53 -7.60
C ALA A 217 2.98 10.43 -8.56
N PHE A 218 4.20 10.80 -8.17
CA PHE A 218 5.08 11.70 -8.92
C PHE A 218 5.77 11.02 -10.12
N THR A 219 5.54 9.72 -10.32
CA THR A 219 5.95 8.99 -11.52
C THR A 219 4.79 8.82 -12.49
N TYR A 220 3.60 8.43 -12.02
CA TYR A 220 2.52 7.93 -12.87
C TYR A 220 1.31 8.85 -13.01
N PHE A 221 1.05 9.73 -12.05
CA PHE A 221 -0.10 10.64 -12.13
C PHE A 221 0.20 11.78 -13.10
N ASP A 222 -0.86 12.36 -13.67
CA ASP A 222 -0.75 13.63 -14.37
C ASP A 222 -0.47 14.79 -13.40
N GLU A 223 -0.22 15.98 -13.94
CA GLU A 223 0.19 17.16 -13.16
C GLU A 223 -0.86 17.55 -12.09
N GLN A 224 -2.15 17.47 -12.43
CA GLN A 224 -3.23 17.76 -11.51
C GLN A 224 -3.29 16.70 -10.39
N GLY A 225 -3.15 15.42 -10.75
CA GLY A 225 -3.11 14.30 -9.83
C GLY A 225 -1.92 14.37 -8.87
N GLN A 226 -0.74 14.75 -9.36
CA GLN A 226 0.46 14.98 -8.52
C GLN A 226 0.24 16.09 -7.50
N SER A 227 -0.33 17.22 -7.94
CA SER A 227 -0.64 18.35 -7.06
C SER A 227 -1.71 17.99 -6.02
N ASN A 228 -2.74 17.25 -6.43
CA ASN A 228 -3.79 16.75 -5.53
C ASN A 228 -3.23 15.76 -4.50
N ALA A 229 -2.41 14.81 -4.94
CA ALA A 229 -1.73 13.86 -4.06
C ALA A 229 -0.85 14.60 -3.06
N LEU A 230 -0.03 15.56 -3.50
CA LEU A 230 0.84 16.33 -2.60
C LEU A 230 0.06 17.09 -1.53
N ARG A 231 -1.07 17.73 -1.86
CA ARG A 231 -1.93 18.37 -0.83
C ARG A 231 -2.37 17.38 0.24
N ARG A 232 -2.89 16.22 -0.17
CA ARG A 232 -3.34 15.15 0.75
C ARG A 232 -2.18 14.59 1.59
N LEU A 233 -0.99 14.43 1.01
CA LEU A 233 0.22 14.02 1.73
C LEU A 233 0.56 15.02 2.83
N LEU A 234 0.54 16.32 2.50
CA LEU A 234 0.86 17.38 3.45
C LEU A 234 -0.21 17.54 4.54
N GLU A 235 -1.49 17.30 4.26
CA GLU A 235 -2.53 17.25 5.30
C GLU A 235 -2.27 16.15 6.34
N ARG A 236 -1.62 15.05 5.92
CA ARG A 236 -1.33 13.88 6.77
C ARG A 236 0.08 13.87 7.34
N LEU A 237 1.00 14.69 6.83
CA LEU A 237 2.38 14.74 7.31
C LEU A 237 2.52 15.77 8.44
N ARG A 238 3.07 15.42 9.61
CA ARG A 238 3.26 16.39 10.69
C ARG A 238 4.21 17.53 10.28
N PRO A 239 4.00 18.76 10.78
CA PRO A 239 5.03 19.79 10.70
C PRO A 239 6.35 19.29 11.32
N GLY A 240 7.46 19.46 10.60
CA GLY A 240 8.76 18.89 10.95
C GLY A 240 8.98 17.44 10.51
N GLY A 241 7.94 16.75 10.03
CA GLY A 241 7.99 15.39 9.50
C GLY A 241 8.67 15.30 8.13
N ALA A 242 8.96 14.07 7.71
CA ALA A 242 9.67 13.76 6.47
C ALA A 242 8.73 13.24 5.36
N LEU A 243 8.88 13.78 4.15
CA LEU A 243 8.34 13.21 2.91
C LEU A 243 9.49 12.65 2.09
N VAL A 244 9.40 11.41 1.65
CA VAL A 244 10.42 10.76 0.81
C VAL A 244 9.82 10.39 -0.53
N LEU A 245 10.45 10.87 -1.60
CA LEU A 245 10.12 10.53 -2.99
C LEU A 245 11.17 9.58 -3.59
N GLY A 246 10.89 9.05 -4.77
CA GLY A 246 11.83 8.26 -5.55
C GLY A 246 12.86 9.16 -6.25
N ARG A 247 14.08 8.63 -6.47
CA ARG A 247 15.27 9.35 -6.99
C ARG A 247 15.16 10.08 -8.35
N ARG A 248 14.00 9.98 -9.03
CA ARG A 248 13.74 10.60 -10.34
C ARG A 248 12.36 11.25 -10.38
N GLU A 249 11.74 11.38 -9.22
CA GLU A 249 10.49 12.09 -9.04
C GLU A 249 10.81 13.52 -8.66
N SER A 250 9.87 14.42 -8.87
CA SER A 250 10.02 15.82 -8.51
C SER A 250 8.70 16.33 -7.99
N LEU A 251 8.76 17.29 -7.08
CA LEU A 251 7.58 17.97 -6.63
C LEU A 251 6.98 18.78 -7.79
N PRO A 252 5.64 18.84 -7.93
CA PRO A 252 5.00 19.79 -8.82
C PRO A 252 5.40 21.23 -8.44
N ALA A 253 5.33 22.15 -9.40
CA ALA A 253 5.63 23.55 -9.13
C ALA A 253 4.68 24.14 -8.08
N GLY A 254 5.22 24.96 -7.16
CA GLY A 254 4.44 25.63 -6.13
C GLY A 254 5.18 25.79 -4.80
N ASP A 255 4.65 26.63 -3.91
CA ASP A 255 5.10 26.72 -2.52
C ASP A 255 4.37 25.70 -1.64
N TRP A 256 5.03 24.58 -1.43
CA TRP A 256 4.51 23.45 -0.65
C TRP A 256 4.93 23.47 0.82
N ALA A 257 5.64 24.50 1.28
CA ALA A 257 6.28 24.53 2.59
C ALA A 257 7.13 23.27 2.89
N LEU A 258 7.77 22.73 1.85
CA LEU A 258 8.71 21.62 1.92
C LEU A 258 10.11 22.15 1.63
N ALA A 259 11.04 21.90 2.53
CA ALA A 259 12.46 22.16 2.31
C ALA A 259 13.19 20.82 2.14
N PRO A 260 14.26 20.74 1.31
CA PRO A 260 15.12 19.57 1.31
C PRO A 260 15.58 19.24 2.73
N TRP A 261 15.59 17.96 3.08
CA TRP A 261 16.11 17.54 4.38
C TRP A 261 17.61 17.87 4.45
N PRO A 262 18.11 18.48 5.56
CA PRO A 262 19.52 18.86 5.66
C PRO A 262 20.46 17.67 5.43
N GLY A 263 21.40 17.78 4.48
CA GLY A 263 22.33 16.72 4.12
C GLY A 263 21.75 15.62 3.21
N ALA A 264 20.53 15.78 2.70
CA ALA A 264 19.89 14.84 1.79
C ALA A 264 20.07 15.22 0.31
N GLU A 265 21.23 15.79 -0.05
CA GLU A 265 21.48 16.26 -1.41
C GLU A 265 21.23 15.13 -2.42
N LYS A 266 20.31 15.35 -3.38
CA LYS A 266 19.96 14.41 -4.45
C LYS A 266 19.30 13.09 -3.97
N LEU A 267 18.70 13.07 -2.78
CA LEU A 267 17.96 11.91 -2.25
C LEU A 267 16.43 12.09 -2.27
N ASP A 268 15.93 13.26 -2.69
CA ASP A 268 14.49 13.59 -2.76
C ASP A 268 13.74 13.34 -1.44
N ILE A 269 14.41 13.69 -0.34
CA ILE A 269 13.88 13.67 1.03
C ILE A 269 13.62 15.12 1.43
N TYR A 270 12.40 15.40 1.85
CA TYR A 270 11.94 16.73 2.23
C TYR A 270 11.46 16.75 3.67
N ARG A 271 11.64 17.89 4.32
CA ARG A 271 11.10 18.19 5.64
C ARG A 271 9.95 19.18 5.52
N ARG A 272 8.81 18.89 6.15
CA ARG A 272 7.69 19.82 6.23
C ARG A 272 8.04 20.98 7.16
N GLY A 273 7.89 22.20 6.66
CA GLY A 273 8.05 23.41 7.46
C GLY A 273 7.05 23.47 8.60
N LYS A 274 7.45 24.11 9.70
CA LYS A 274 6.52 24.48 10.77
C LYS A 274 5.77 25.73 10.33
N ARG A 275 4.68 25.61 9.57
CA ARG A 275 3.77 26.77 9.44
C ARG A 275 3.23 27.08 10.83
N GLY A 276 3.22 28.37 11.20
CA GLY A 276 2.63 28.84 12.45
C GLY A 276 1.20 28.33 12.58
N ARG A 277 0.77 28.07 13.83
CA ARG A 277 -0.56 27.54 14.17
C ARG A 277 -1.68 28.23 13.36
N GLU A 278 -2.19 27.55 12.35
CA GLU A 278 -3.62 27.61 12.04
C GLU A 278 -4.22 26.33 12.58
N SER A 279 -5.13 26.51 13.53
CA SER A 279 -5.79 25.47 14.31
C SER A 279 -6.48 24.46 13.40
N PHE A 280 -5.88 23.28 13.24
CA PHE A 280 -6.65 22.07 13.00
C PHE A 280 -7.50 21.84 14.26
N GLN A 281 -8.70 22.38 14.28
CA GLN A 281 -9.74 21.86 15.17
C GLN A 281 -10.07 20.46 14.66
N SER A 282 -9.56 19.45 15.37
CA SER A 282 -10.13 18.11 15.29
C SER A 282 -11.65 18.22 15.50
N PRO A 283 -12.49 17.53 14.72
CA PRO A 283 -13.88 17.40 15.09
C PRO A 283 -13.90 16.63 16.42
N SER A 284 -14.20 17.36 17.50
CA SER A 284 -14.44 16.76 18.80
C SER A 284 -15.73 15.94 18.68
N SER A 285 -15.64 14.64 18.97
CA SER A 285 -16.82 13.79 19.15
C SER A 285 -17.48 14.16 20.47
N SER A 286 -18.33 15.19 20.46
CA SER A 286 -19.20 15.56 21.56
C SER A 286 -20.66 15.39 21.15
N PHE A 287 -21.12 14.14 21.11
CA PHE A 287 -22.56 13.83 21.19
C PHE A 287 -22.79 12.64 22.13
N LEU A 288 -22.61 12.91 23.42
CA LEU A 288 -23.24 12.16 24.51
C LEU A 288 -24.29 13.08 25.14
N GLY A 289 -25.47 13.11 24.52
CA GLY A 289 -26.68 13.72 25.09
C GLY A 289 -27.66 12.62 25.46
N ARG A 290 -27.67 12.22 26.73
CA ARG A 290 -28.78 11.43 27.32
C ARG A 290 -30.07 12.25 27.26
N PRO A 291 -31.19 11.73 26.74
CA PRO A 291 -32.50 12.31 27.03
C PRO A 291 -32.96 11.84 28.41
N ARG A 292 -33.19 12.80 29.32
CA ARG A 292 -33.98 12.58 30.54
C ARG A 292 -35.42 12.25 30.14
N GLY A 293 -35.99 11.25 30.82
CA GLY A 293 -37.25 10.61 30.45
C GLY A 293 -38.50 11.48 30.53
N ARG A 294 -39.48 11.08 29.73
CA ARG A 294 -40.91 11.29 30.01
C ARG A 294 -41.56 9.92 30.19
N ARG A 295 -42.21 9.76 31.35
CA ARG A 295 -43.16 8.67 31.62
C ARG A 295 -44.33 8.79 30.63
N VAL A 296 -44.70 7.70 29.98
CA VAL A 296 -46.06 7.50 29.50
C VAL A 296 -46.49 6.08 29.85
N ASP A 297 -47.75 6.04 30.24
CA ASP A 297 -48.52 5.08 30.99
C ASP A 297 -48.65 3.69 30.33
N SER A 298 -48.73 2.66 31.17
CA SER A 298 -48.93 1.28 30.79
C SER A 298 -50.40 0.90 30.96
N ARG A 299 -51.15 0.80 29.86
CA ARG A 299 -52.44 0.09 29.83
C ARG A 299 -52.62 -0.71 28.53
N GLU A 300 -52.70 -2.02 28.73
CA GLU A 300 -53.48 -3.04 28.03
C GLU A 300 -53.98 -2.78 26.60
N ARG A 301 -53.65 -3.71 25.70
CA ARG A 301 -54.65 -4.49 24.96
C ARG A 301 -54.07 -5.79 24.41
N ARG A 302 -54.68 -6.90 24.84
CA ARG A 302 -54.59 -8.23 24.23
C ARG A 302 -55.31 -8.23 22.89
N LEU A 303 -54.83 -9.04 21.95
CA LEU A 303 -55.53 -9.77 20.86
C LEU A 303 -54.41 -10.45 20.03
N ALA A 304 -54.01 -11.69 20.33
CA ALA A 304 -54.57 -12.94 19.84
C ALA A 304 -54.42 -13.19 18.32
N THR A 305 -53.73 -14.29 18.02
CA THR A 305 -53.88 -15.21 16.87
C THR A 305 -53.48 -14.76 15.45
N ARG A 306 -52.39 -15.34 14.91
CA ARG A 306 -52.44 -16.54 14.04
C ARG A 306 -51.04 -16.97 13.58
N ALA A 307 -50.77 -18.26 13.73
CA ALA A 307 -49.67 -18.98 13.11
C ALA A 307 -49.99 -19.26 11.63
N CYS A 308 -48.99 -19.11 10.76
CA CYS A 308 -48.95 -19.80 9.47
C CYS A 308 -47.51 -20.27 9.19
N HIS A 309 -47.39 -21.58 9.00
CA HIS A 309 -46.22 -22.30 8.53
C HIS A 309 -45.83 -21.91 7.10
N GLY A 310 -44.53 -22.05 6.80
CA GLY A 310 -44.01 -21.98 5.43
C GLY A 310 -42.50 -22.18 5.40
N SER A 311 -42.07 -23.45 5.36
CA SER A 311 -40.67 -23.86 5.13
C SER A 311 -40.26 -23.66 3.65
N PRO A 312 -38.95 -23.51 3.36
CA PRO A 312 -38.41 -23.17 2.03
C PRO A 312 -37.98 -24.41 1.23
N PRO A 313 -37.69 -24.28 -0.08
CA PRO A 313 -36.72 -25.18 -0.68
C PRO A 313 -35.65 -24.49 -1.56
N TYR A 314 -34.65 -25.30 -1.94
CA TYR A 314 -33.45 -25.07 -2.75
C TYR A 314 -32.24 -24.52 -1.98
N GLY A 315 -31.11 -25.21 -1.80
CA GLY A 315 -30.57 -26.43 -2.40
C GLY A 315 -29.06 -26.23 -2.58
N ARG A 316 -28.24 -26.65 -1.60
CA ARG A 316 -26.77 -26.53 -1.63
C ARG A 316 -26.14 -27.77 -2.31
N PRO A 317 -25.11 -27.62 -3.16
CA PRO A 317 -24.33 -28.77 -3.63
C PRO A 317 -23.31 -29.22 -2.56
N ARG A 318 -23.28 -30.52 -2.28
CA ARG A 318 -22.23 -31.22 -1.52
C ARG A 318 -20.96 -31.35 -2.37
N TRP A 319 -19.82 -30.94 -1.82
CA TRP A 319 -18.49 -31.32 -2.33
C TRP A 319 -18.01 -32.57 -1.60
N THR A 320 -17.83 -33.66 -2.33
CA THR A 320 -17.20 -34.90 -1.87
C THR A 320 -15.69 -34.83 -2.13
N LEU A 321 -14.89 -34.98 -1.07
CA LEU A 321 -13.43 -35.18 -1.13
C LEU A 321 -13.09 -36.63 -1.52
N PRO A 322 -12.11 -36.88 -2.42
CA PRO A 322 -11.56 -38.22 -2.59
C PRO A 322 -10.55 -38.56 -1.49
N ARG A 323 -10.61 -39.82 -1.05
CA ARG A 323 -9.77 -40.46 -0.04
C ARG A 323 -8.30 -40.54 -0.45
N ARG A 324 -7.43 -40.40 0.55
CA ARG A 324 -5.98 -40.68 0.51
C ARG A 324 -5.72 -42.15 0.16
N ALA A 325 -4.83 -42.39 -0.80
CA ALA A 325 -4.19 -43.68 -0.99
C ALA A 325 -2.91 -43.74 -0.13
N SER A 326 -2.86 -44.75 0.72
CA SER A 326 -1.69 -45.21 1.48
C SER A 326 -0.72 -45.92 0.54
N SER A 327 0.53 -45.44 0.44
CA SER A 327 1.63 -46.20 -0.13
C SER A 327 2.58 -46.64 0.98
N SER A 328 2.60 -47.95 1.18
CA SER A 328 3.45 -48.75 2.06
C SER A 328 4.93 -48.50 1.81
N CYS A 329 5.69 -48.31 2.88
CA CYS A 329 7.13 -48.55 2.93
C CYS A 329 7.43 -50.01 2.56
N ALA A 330 8.39 -50.24 1.67
CA ALA A 330 9.07 -51.51 1.51
C ALA A 330 10.55 -51.28 1.77
N VAL A 331 10.99 -51.78 2.92
CA VAL A 331 12.39 -51.99 3.28
C VAL A 331 12.82 -53.29 2.61
N SER A 332 13.86 -53.24 1.78
CA SER A 332 14.63 -54.44 1.41
C SER A 332 16.11 -54.15 1.58
N GLY A 333 16.65 -54.67 2.68
CA GLY A 333 18.09 -54.93 2.80
C GLY A 333 18.42 -56.33 2.28
N ARG A 334 19.61 -56.46 1.66
CA ARG A 334 20.52 -57.61 1.59
C ARG A 334 21.79 -57.09 0.90
N LEU A 335 22.92 -57.02 1.60
CA LEU A 335 23.95 -58.06 1.69
C LEU A 335 24.58 -58.36 0.32
N THR A 336 25.67 -57.66 -0.02
CA THR A 336 27.07 -58.11 0.01
C THR A 336 27.99 -56.93 -0.25
#